data_AF-A0A842XJU5-F1
#
_entry.id   AF-A0A842XJU5-F1
#
_cell.length_a   1.000
_cell.length_b   1.000
_cell.length_c   1.000
_cell.angle_alpha   90.00
_cell.angle_beta   90.00
_cell.angle_gamma   90.00
#
_symmetry.space_group_name_H-M   'P 1'
#
loop_
_entity.id
_entity.type
_entity.pdbx_description
1 polymer ?
#
loop_
_entity_poly.entity_id
_entity_poly.type
_entity_poly.pdbx_seq_one_letter_code
_entity_poly.pdbx_strand_id
1 'polypeptide(L)'
;ELQKLGFIRKKKHGDVSKTELLELRKILAAQLATQKHADLYKALSLQAEVLKIKHAIDLIETQGIFALRRYFERLKNEALSPEGSKAAKRLLKDTKFVEAMSTVASYEGEHPKLKALIEILQEEFRINPDLRIIVFTNYRDTAEMIISALRDVNSDKEGIRAVKFIGQASKAEDKGLKQKEQVEIINKFKEGVYNVLVATSVAEEGLDIPATDLVLFYEPIPSAIRSIQRKGRTARKKVGKVIVLIAKGTKDEAYYWLSRSKEREMRRRISEMRMMELESDGEEKEAMKELAVEPQGKEKEEQRRITDFGEENLTVFVDPRETRSGVARFLEKAGMDLKLKNLEIGDYVVSDRVCIERKRTIDFLDSLINKRRNLLEQIHRLKEEYEKPVLIIEGESIYGQRNVHPNVVRAVMASIAVDFSVPILQTRDEAETASLIYAIAKKEQVPTKTEVNPHGKKPSASLKEQQEYLISALPTIGIVTARNLLRRFKTIERIITASKEELMEVEHVGEKTAEHIKVVLSKEYEG
;
A
#
# COMPACT_ATOMS: atom_id res chain seq x y z
N GLU A 1 -6.42 -6.11 -28.18
CA GLU A 1 -5.75 -7.43 -28.24
C GLU A 1 -5.59 -8.12 -26.89
N LEU A 2 -5.09 -7.45 -25.83
CA LEU A 2 -4.89 -8.05 -24.50
C LEU A 2 -6.14 -8.76 -23.93
N GLN A 3 -7.33 -8.20 -24.17
CA GLN A 3 -8.60 -8.84 -23.80
C GLN A 3 -8.86 -10.14 -24.57
N LYS A 4 -8.55 -10.17 -25.88
CA LYS A 4 -8.70 -11.37 -26.71
C LYS A 4 -7.77 -12.50 -26.27
N LEU A 5 -6.60 -12.13 -25.74
CA LEU A 5 -5.64 -13.07 -25.14
C LEU A 5 -6.01 -13.48 -23.69
N GLY A 6 -7.11 -12.99 -23.14
CA GLY A 6 -7.59 -13.36 -21.79
C GLY A 6 -6.86 -12.69 -20.62
N PHE A 7 -5.90 -11.79 -20.87
CA PHE A 7 -5.09 -11.17 -19.81
C PHE A 7 -5.80 -10.01 -19.09
N ILE A 8 -6.86 -9.45 -19.67
CA ILE A 8 -7.63 -8.34 -19.08
C ILE A 8 -9.12 -8.61 -19.26
N ARG A 9 -9.93 -8.36 -18.23
CA ARG A 9 -11.39 -8.48 -18.28
C ARG A 9 -12.03 -7.32 -19.06
N LYS A 10 -13.17 -7.60 -19.71
CA LYS A 10 -13.97 -6.58 -20.41
C LYS A 10 -14.59 -5.62 -19.40
N LYS A 11 -14.21 -4.34 -19.43
CA LYS A 11 -14.81 -3.27 -18.59
C LYS A 11 -15.80 -2.44 -19.41
N LYS A 12 -16.93 -2.06 -18.80
CA LYS A 12 -18.01 -1.25 -19.43
C LYS A 12 -17.55 0.14 -19.89
N HIS A 13 -16.49 0.70 -19.31
CA HIS A 13 -15.97 2.05 -19.62
C HIS A 13 -14.54 2.08 -20.19
N GLY A 14 -14.08 0.96 -20.75
CA GLY A 14 -12.95 0.95 -21.70
C GLY A 14 -11.54 1.21 -21.16
N ASP A 15 -11.34 1.77 -19.97
CA ASP A 15 -9.99 2.17 -19.53
C ASP A 15 -9.37 1.24 -18.48
N VAL A 16 -8.14 0.80 -18.75
CA VAL A 16 -7.31 -0.01 -17.85
C VAL A 16 -6.39 0.95 -17.10
N SER A 17 -6.36 0.88 -15.78
CA SER A 17 -5.54 1.83 -15.01
C SER A 17 -4.06 1.56 -15.21
N LYS A 18 -3.21 2.58 -15.02
CA LYS A 18 -1.75 2.42 -15.04
C LYS A 18 -1.29 1.39 -14.00
N THR A 19 -1.93 1.37 -12.83
CA THR A 19 -1.67 0.40 -11.76
C THR A 19 -1.96 -1.02 -12.21
N GLU A 20 -3.12 -1.25 -12.83
CA GLU A 20 -3.51 -2.57 -13.37
C GLU A 20 -2.54 -3.05 -14.44
N LEU A 21 -2.07 -2.15 -15.32
CA LEU A 21 -1.06 -2.49 -16.33
C LEU A 21 0.28 -2.85 -15.69
N LEU A 22 0.69 -2.17 -14.62
CA LEU A 22 1.93 -2.48 -13.90
C LEU A 22 1.85 -3.82 -13.17
N GLU A 23 0.71 -4.13 -12.56
CA GLU A 23 0.45 -5.44 -11.96
C GLU A 23 0.45 -6.54 -13.03
N LEU A 24 -0.21 -6.32 -14.17
CA LEU A 24 -0.19 -7.24 -15.29
C LEU A 24 1.24 -7.51 -15.77
N ARG A 25 2.10 -6.48 -15.84
CA ARG A 25 3.52 -6.66 -16.18
C ARG A 25 4.24 -7.59 -15.21
N LYS A 26 3.99 -7.45 -13.89
CA LYS A 26 4.59 -8.32 -12.86
C LYS A 26 4.16 -9.78 -13.06
N ILE A 27 2.86 -9.99 -13.31
CA ILE A 27 2.29 -11.32 -13.54
C ILE A 27 2.89 -11.95 -14.81
N LEU A 28 2.90 -11.22 -15.92
CA LEU A 28 3.44 -11.71 -17.20
C LEU A 28 4.94 -12.02 -17.10
N ALA A 29 5.72 -11.19 -16.41
CA ALA A 29 7.15 -11.42 -16.21
C ALA A 29 7.40 -12.68 -15.35
N ALA A 30 6.60 -12.89 -14.30
CA ALA A 30 6.69 -14.08 -13.46
C ALA A 30 6.34 -15.36 -14.25
N GLN A 31 5.29 -15.32 -15.07
CA GLN A 31 4.89 -16.46 -15.91
C GLN A 31 5.93 -16.78 -16.98
N LEU A 32 6.52 -15.76 -17.62
CA LEU A 32 7.59 -15.93 -18.61
C LEU A 32 8.87 -16.56 -18.04
N ALA A 33 9.14 -16.38 -16.75
CA ALA A 33 10.26 -17.03 -16.08
C ALA A 33 10.06 -18.56 -15.96
N THR A 34 8.80 -19.00 -15.89
CA THR A 34 8.43 -20.41 -15.74
C THR A 34 8.03 -21.09 -17.05
N GLN A 35 7.45 -20.34 -17.99
CA GLN A 35 6.85 -20.88 -19.22
C GLN A 35 7.14 -19.94 -20.41
N LYS A 36 7.70 -20.47 -21.49
CA LYS A 36 8.03 -19.68 -22.69
C LYS A 36 6.97 -19.82 -23.79
N HIS A 37 5.77 -19.31 -23.53
CA HIS A 37 4.69 -19.26 -24.53
C HIS A 37 4.73 -17.97 -25.36
N ALA A 38 4.49 -18.08 -26.67
CA ALA A 38 4.47 -16.95 -27.60
C ALA A 38 3.43 -15.88 -27.21
N ASP A 39 2.28 -16.29 -26.68
CA ASP A 39 1.21 -15.40 -26.25
C ASP A 39 1.62 -14.52 -25.05
N LEU A 40 2.45 -15.04 -24.14
CA LEU A 40 2.96 -14.27 -23.01
C LEU A 40 3.92 -13.18 -23.47
N TYR A 41 4.81 -13.48 -24.42
CA TYR A 41 5.68 -12.47 -25.03
C TYR A 41 4.89 -11.41 -25.80
N LYS A 42 3.84 -11.83 -26.52
CA LYS A 42 2.94 -10.91 -27.24
C LYS A 42 2.19 -10.00 -26.25
N ALA A 43 1.66 -10.56 -25.17
CA ALA A 43 0.96 -9.80 -24.14
C ALA A 43 1.88 -8.80 -23.42
N LEU A 44 3.12 -9.19 -23.11
CA LEU A 44 4.10 -8.30 -22.50
C LEU A 44 4.45 -7.12 -23.43
N SER A 45 4.62 -7.38 -24.73
CA SER A 45 4.81 -6.30 -25.71
C SER A 45 3.60 -5.36 -25.77
N LEU A 46 2.39 -5.91 -25.90
CA LEU A 46 1.16 -5.12 -25.97
C LEU A 46 0.93 -4.29 -24.70
N GLN A 47 1.21 -4.85 -23.53
CA GLN A 47 1.13 -4.13 -22.26
C GLN A 47 2.09 -2.94 -22.24
N ALA A 48 3.32 -3.12 -22.72
CA ALA A 48 4.30 -2.05 -22.82
C ALA A 48 3.91 -0.99 -23.86
N GLU A 49 3.31 -1.38 -24.99
CA GLU A 49 2.74 -0.46 -26.00
C GLU A 49 1.66 0.44 -25.37
N VAL A 50 0.72 -0.15 -24.61
CA VAL A 50 -0.33 0.62 -23.92
C VAL A 50 0.24 1.59 -22.90
N LEU A 51 1.25 1.18 -22.12
CA LEU A 51 1.92 2.09 -21.18
C LEU A 51 2.58 3.28 -21.87
N LYS A 52 3.22 3.05 -23.02
CA LYS A 52 3.86 4.12 -23.82
C LYS A 52 2.83 5.11 -24.36
N ILE A 53 1.72 4.61 -24.89
CA ILE A 53 0.62 5.46 -25.38
C ILE A 53 -0.02 6.24 -24.23
N LYS A 54 -0.29 5.59 -23.08
CA LYS A 54 -0.82 6.31 -21.90
C LYS A 54 0.12 7.41 -21.42
N HIS A 55 1.42 7.15 -21.43
CA HIS A 55 2.39 8.17 -21.08
C HIS A 55 2.40 9.35 -22.07
N ALA A 56 2.27 9.08 -23.38
CA ALA A 56 2.11 10.14 -24.38
C ALA A 56 0.86 11.00 -24.12
N ILE A 57 -0.27 10.37 -23.79
CA ILE A 57 -1.52 11.07 -23.42
C ILE A 57 -1.31 11.92 -22.16
N ASP A 58 -0.67 11.36 -21.13
CA ASP A 58 -0.36 12.10 -19.90
C ASP A 58 0.51 13.33 -20.20
N LEU A 59 1.51 13.22 -21.08
CA LEU A 59 2.41 14.31 -21.44
C LEU A 59 1.69 15.44 -22.18
N ILE A 60 0.84 15.12 -23.17
CA ILE A 60 0.13 16.18 -23.91
C ILE A 60 -0.92 16.88 -23.04
N GLU A 61 -1.60 16.15 -22.16
CA GLU A 61 -2.63 16.70 -21.25
C GLU A 61 -2.04 17.55 -20.12
N THR A 62 -0.80 17.28 -19.68
CA THR A 62 -0.23 17.94 -18.49
C THR A 62 0.98 18.83 -18.79
N GLN A 63 1.76 18.53 -19.83
CA GLN A 63 3.00 19.24 -20.16
C GLN A 63 2.92 19.97 -21.51
N GLY A 64 2.15 19.44 -22.46
CA GLY A 64 1.93 20.01 -23.78
C GLY A 64 2.69 19.34 -24.92
N ILE A 65 2.63 19.98 -26.10
CA ILE A 65 3.14 19.41 -27.34
C ILE A 65 4.66 19.19 -27.33
N PHE A 66 5.41 20.10 -26.72
CA PHE A 66 6.88 20.03 -26.69
C PHE A 66 7.38 18.76 -25.99
N ALA A 67 6.82 18.47 -24.82
CA ALA A 67 7.15 17.26 -24.06
C ALA A 67 6.76 15.99 -24.83
N LEU A 68 5.61 16.01 -25.52
CA LEU A 68 5.18 14.89 -26.35
C LEU A 68 6.11 14.69 -27.57
N ARG A 69 6.52 15.76 -28.25
CA ARG A 69 7.48 15.71 -29.37
C ARG A 69 8.77 15.03 -28.96
N ARG A 70 9.41 15.51 -27.89
CA ARG A 70 10.65 14.90 -27.36
C ARG A 70 10.45 13.45 -26.96
N TYR A 71 9.30 13.11 -26.38
CA TYR A 71 8.99 11.73 -26.05
C TYR A 71 8.89 10.84 -27.30
N PHE A 72 8.22 11.32 -28.35
CA PHE A 72 8.10 10.64 -29.64
C PHE A 72 9.45 10.49 -30.34
N GLU A 73 10.32 11.50 -30.31
CA GLU A 73 11.68 11.41 -30.82
C GLU A 73 12.48 10.32 -30.09
N ARG A 74 12.42 10.28 -28.76
CA ARG A 74 13.07 9.22 -27.98
C ARG A 74 12.51 7.84 -28.29
N LEU A 75 11.18 7.71 -28.44
CA LEU A 75 10.57 6.45 -28.85
C LEU A 75 10.99 6.02 -30.25
N LYS A 76 11.14 6.97 -31.17
CA LYS A 76 11.64 6.73 -32.52
C LYS A 76 13.08 6.23 -32.48
N ASN A 77 13.95 6.91 -31.73
CA ASN A 77 15.35 6.51 -31.54
C ASN A 77 15.45 5.13 -30.87
N GLU A 78 14.62 4.87 -29.85
CA GLU A 78 14.53 3.57 -29.20
C GLU A 78 14.15 2.48 -30.22
N ALA A 79 13.15 2.72 -31.06
CA ALA A 79 12.69 1.74 -32.04
C ALA A 79 13.72 1.46 -33.15
N LEU A 80 14.47 2.49 -33.58
CA LEU A 80 15.52 2.36 -34.59
C LEU A 80 16.78 1.65 -34.05
N SER A 81 16.98 1.65 -32.72
CA SER A 81 18.09 0.95 -32.09
C SER A 81 17.96 -0.59 -32.22
N PRO A 82 19.08 -1.31 -32.45
CA PRO A 82 19.11 -2.78 -32.40
C PRO A 82 18.54 -3.32 -31.09
N GLU A 83 18.89 -2.69 -29.97
CA GLU A 83 18.47 -3.04 -28.60
C GLU A 83 17.08 -2.51 -28.23
N GLY A 84 16.43 -1.79 -29.16
CA GLY A 84 15.11 -1.23 -28.99
C GLY A 84 14.03 -2.24 -28.62
N SER A 85 13.12 -1.85 -27.72
CA SER A 85 12.03 -2.74 -27.31
C SER A 85 11.11 -3.10 -28.49
N LYS A 86 10.59 -4.33 -28.48
CA LYS A 86 9.58 -4.79 -29.46
C LYS A 86 8.35 -3.86 -29.47
N ALA A 87 7.98 -3.33 -28.31
CA ALA A 87 6.90 -2.37 -28.17
C ALA A 87 7.16 -1.07 -28.96
N ALA A 88 8.35 -0.47 -28.84
CA ALA A 88 8.69 0.74 -29.62
C ALA A 88 8.64 0.46 -31.13
N LYS A 89 9.25 -0.66 -31.54
CA LYS A 89 9.30 -1.10 -32.95
C LYS A 89 7.91 -1.35 -33.54
N ARG A 90 6.98 -1.89 -32.74
CA ARG A 90 5.59 -2.12 -33.17
C ARG A 90 4.79 -0.83 -33.26
N LEU A 91 4.94 0.08 -32.29
CA LEU A 91 4.29 1.40 -32.35
C LEU A 91 4.70 2.18 -33.61
N LEU A 92 5.98 2.17 -33.99
CA LEU A 92 6.43 2.84 -35.21
C LEU A 92 5.90 2.23 -36.51
N LYS A 93 5.36 1.00 -36.47
CA LYS A 93 4.71 0.35 -37.61
C LYS A 93 3.20 0.55 -37.62
N ASP A 94 2.63 1.05 -36.53
CA ASP A 94 1.21 1.33 -36.43
C ASP A 94 0.88 2.65 -37.13
N THR A 95 -0.04 2.60 -38.10
CA THR A 95 -0.36 3.76 -38.94
C THR A 95 -0.94 4.91 -38.13
N LYS A 96 -1.79 4.63 -37.13
CA LYS A 96 -2.40 5.66 -36.29
C LYS A 96 -1.36 6.32 -35.39
N PHE A 97 -0.40 5.55 -34.88
CA PHE A 97 0.68 6.12 -34.09
C PHE A 97 1.60 7.01 -34.92
N VAL A 98 1.92 6.62 -36.16
CA VAL A 98 2.71 7.44 -37.10
C VAL A 98 1.97 8.71 -37.49
N GLU A 99 0.66 8.63 -37.76
CA GLU A 99 -0.20 9.80 -38.00
C GLU A 99 -0.21 10.75 -36.80
N ALA A 100 -0.31 10.22 -35.58
CA ALA A 100 -0.24 11.02 -34.36
C ALA A 100 1.11 11.70 -34.20
N MET A 101 2.23 11.00 -34.49
CA MET A 101 3.56 11.61 -34.49
C MET A 101 3.69 12.75 -35.50
N SER A 102 3.16 12.55 -36.72
CA SER A 102 3.17 13.58 -37.78
C SER A 102 2.36 14.81 -37.38
N THR A 103 1.14 14.60 -36.85
CA THR A 103 0.26 15.67 -36.36
C THR A 103 0.94 16.46 -35.24
N VAL A 104 1.62 15.77 -34.33
CA VAL A 104 2.35 16.40 -33.24
C VAL A 104 3.53 17.21 -33.77
N ALA A 105 4.25 16.72 -34.78
CA ALA A 105 5.37 17.42 -35.40
C ALA A 105 4.95 18.71 -36.13
N SER A 106 3.74 18.78 -36.68
CA SER A 106 3.22 19.98 -37.37
C SER A 106 2.46 20.96 -36.47
N TYR A 107 2.10 20.57 -35.23
CA TYR A 107 1.29 21.42 -34.35
C TYR A 107 2.09 22.49 -33.60
N GLU A 108 1.91 23.77 -33.93
CA GLU A 108 2.67 24.88 -33.32
C GLU A 108 2.10 25.41 -31.99
N GLY A 109 0.96 24.90 -31.54
CA GLY A 109 0.32 25.43 -30.32
C GLY A 109 1.10 25.09 -29.05
N GLU A 110 1.13 26.05 -28.11
CA GLU A 110 1.76 25.88 -26.81
C GLU A 110 0.77 25.54 -25.71
N HIS A 111 1.28 24.93 -24.64
CA HIS A 111 0.47 24.65 -23.47
C HIS A 111 0.21 25.95 -22.68
N PRO A 112 -1.03 26.26 -22.28
CA PRO A 112 -1.38 27.54 -21.64
C PRO A 112 -0.62 27.80 -20.33
N LYS A 113 -0.22 26.74 -19.61
CA LYS A 113 0.59 26.86 -18.38
C LYS A 113 1.95 27.52 -18.60
N LEU A 114 2.57 27.37 -19.76
CA LEU A 114 3.87 28.00 -20.03
C LEU A 114 3.72 29.52 -20.10
N LYS A 115 2.72 30.00 -20.86
CA LYS A 115 2.38 31.42 -20.91
C LYS A 115 2.01 31.97 -19.53
N ALA A 116 1.13 31.28 -18.79
CA ALA A 116 0.73 31.69 -17.45
C ALA A 116 1.92 31.75 -16.47
N LEU A 117 2.87 30.81 -16.56
CA LEU A 117 4.09 30.83 -15.75
C LEU A 117 4.93 32.08 -16.04
N ILE A 118 5.14 32.41 -17.32
CA ILE A 118 5.91 33.59 -17.72
C ILE A 118 5.24 34.85 -17.21
N GLU A 119 3.93 35.00 -17.43
CA GLU A 119 3.15 36.15 -16.98
C GLU A 119 3.24 36.34 -15.45
N ILE A 120 3.11 35.26 -14.69
CA ILE A 120 3.24 35.30 -13.23
C ILE A 120 4.64 35.73 -12.81
N LEU A 121 5.69 35.15 -13.39
CA LEU A 121 7.06 35.54 -13.05
C LEU A 121 7.30 37.03 -13.36
N GLN A 122 6.87 37.51 -14.52
CA GLN A 122 6.98 38.91 -14.92
C GLN A 122 6.25 39.85 -13.96
N GLU A 123 5.04 39.51 -13.54
CA GLU A 123 4.27 40.30 -12.59
C GLU A 123 4.95 40.37 -11.22
N GLU A 124 5.42 39.23 -10.70
CA GLU A 124 6.11 39.16 -9.41
C GLU A 124 7.41 39.98 -9.40
N PHE A 125 8.24 39.84 -10.44
CA PHE A 125 9.49 40.61 -10.56
C PHE A 125 9.27 42.10 -10.82
N ARG A 126 8.14 42.48 -11.45
CA ARG A 126 7.76 43.90 -11.58
C ARG A 126 7.41 44.52 -10.23
N ILE A 127 6.79 43.75 -9.32
CA ILE A 127 6.44 44.20 -7.97
C ILE A 127 7.68 44.24 -7.08
N ASN A 128 8.50 43.20 -7.13
CA ASN A 128 9.72 43.10 -6.33
C ASN A 128 10.87 42.46 -7.15
N PRO A 129 11.82 43.27 -7.63
CA PRO A 129 12.97 42.78 -8.41
C PRO A 129 13.92 41.84 -7.64
N ASP A 130 13.89 41.88 -6.30
CA ASP A 130 14.79 41.12 -5.43
C ASP A 130 14.23 39.74 -5.02
N LEU A 131 13.10 39.32 -5.61
CA LEU A 131 12.48 38.03 -5.30
C LEU A 131 13.38 36.85 -5.69
N ARG A 132 13.35 35.81 -4.86
CA ARG A 132 13.87 34.49 -5.20
C ARG A 132 12.73 33.50 -5.34
N ILE A 133 12.62 32.94 -6.54
CA ILE A 133 11.54 32.06 -6.93
C ILE A 133 12.08 30.66 -7.25
N ILE A 134 11.41 29.63 -6.76
CA ILE A 134 11.64 28.26 -7.24
C ILE A 134 10.42 27.79 -8.02
N VAL A 135 10.66 27.31 -9.24
CA VAL A 135 9.67 26.64 -10.08
C VAL A 135 9.89 25.14 -10.00
N PHE A 136 8.88 24.37 -9.59
CA PHE A 136 8.93 22.92 -9.57
C PHE A 136 8.14 22.29 -10.72
N THR A 137 8.71 21.23 -11.31
CA THR A 137 8.05 20.33 -12.27
C THR A 137 8.44 18.88 -12.00
N ASN A 138 7.66 17.91 -12.49
CA ASN A 138 7.98 16.49 -12.39
C ASN A 138 8.98 16.04 -13.48
N TYR A 139 9.10 16.79 -14.58
CA TYR A 139 9.81 16.33 -15.78
C TYR A 139 10.97 17.26 -16.15
N ARG A 140 12.11 16.66 -16.52
CA ARG A 140 13.29 17.42 -16.96
C ARG A 140 13.08 18.12 -18.29
N ASP A 141 12.32 17.52 -19.20
CA ASP A 141 11.95 18.14 -20.48
C ASP A 141 11.14 19.42 -20.25
N THR A 142 10.23 19.42 -19.26
CA THR A 142 9.46 20.60 -18.87
C THR A 142 10.37 21.66 -18.26
N ALA A 143 11.33 21.28 -17.42
CA ALA A 143 12.30 22.22 -16.87
C ALA A 143 13.14 22.89 -17.99
N GLU A 144 13.57 22.12 -18.99
CA GLU A 144 14.25 22.65 -20.17
C GLU A 144 13.35 23.59 -20.97
N MET A 145 12.10 23.18 -21.23
CA MET A 145 11.12 23.99 -21.96
C MET A 145 10.90 25.36 -21.30
N ILE A 146 10.75 25.39 -19.97
CA ILE A 146 10.58 26.63 -19.22
C ILE A 146 11.81 27.53 -19.36
N ILE A 147 13.01 26.97 -19.27
CA ILE A 147 14.26 27.74 -19.41
C ILE A 147 14.43 28.28 -20.83
N SER A 148 14.12 27.48 -21.86
CA SER A 148 14.14 27.93 -23.25
C SER A 148 13.14 29.06 -23.47
N ALA A 149 11.90 28.91 -23.02
CA ALA A 149 10.87 29.93 -23.20
C ALA A 149 11.22 31.24 -22.49
N LEU A 150 11.77 31.19 -21.28
CA LEU A 150 12.26 32.37 -20.55
C LEU A 150 13.42 33.07 -21.28
N ARG A 151 14.29 32.30 -21.95
CA ARG A 151 15.36 32.86 -22.77
C ARG A 151 14.80 33.52 -24.04
N ASP A 152 13.84 32.87 -24.70
CA ASP A 152 13.27 33.34 -25.97
C ASP A 152 12.53 34.68 -25.79
N VAL A 153 11.87 34.89 -24.65
CA VAL A 153 11.25 36.18 -24.30
C VAL A 153 12.25 37.20 -23.74
N ASN A 154 13.56 36.88 -23.72
CA ASN A 154 14.63 37.72 -23.16
C ASN A 154 14.35 38.18 -21.71
N SER A 155 13.80 37.28 -20.89
CA SER A 155 13.38 37.59 -19.53
C SER A 155 14.50 38.12 -18.61
N ASP A 156 15.77 37.88 -18.96
CA ASP A 156 16.94 38.49 -18.30
C ASP A 156 16.88 40.03 -18.33
N LYS A 157 16.35 40.64 -19.41
CA LYS A 157 16.16 42.10 -19.52
C LYS A 157 15.10 42.63 -18.57
N GLU A 158 14.19 41.77 -18.16
CA GLU A 158 13.13 42.05 -17.18
C GLU A 158 13.56 41.64 -15.75
N GLY A 159 14.84 41.31 -15.58
CA GLY A 159 15.43 40.95 -14.29
C GLY A 159 15.30 39.47 -13.92
N ILE A 160 14.74 38.61 -14.78
CA ILE A 160 14.49 37.19 -14.50
C ILE A 160 15.68 36.35 -14.97
N ARG A 161 16.56 35.98 -14.04
CA ARG A 161 17.76 35.16 -14.29
C ARG A 161 17.52 33.73 -13.85
N ALA A 162 17.00 32.93 -14.78
CA ALA A 162 16.57 31.56 -14.53
C ALA A 162 17.67 30.52 -14.79
N VAL A 163 17.76 29.49 -13.94
CA VAL A 163 18.68 28.37 -14.12
C VAL A 163 18.00 27.02 -13.86
N LYS A 164 18.37 26.02 -14.67
CA LYS A 164 17.87 24.65 -14.55
C LYS A 164 18.57 23.92 -13.39
N PHE A 165 17.79 23.21 -12.57
CA PHE A 165 18.29 22.42 -11.44
C PHE A 165 17.71 20.99 -11.44
N ILE A 166 18.49 20.02 -11.90
CA ILE A 166 18.06 18.62 -12.02
C ILE A 166 18.93 17.68 -11.17
N GLY A 167 18.40 16.49 -10.87
CA GLY A 167 19.14 15.46 -10.13
C GLY A 167 20.34 14.88 -10.90
N GLN A 168 21.17 14.06 -10.23
CA GLN A 168 22.44 13.54 -10.74
C GLN A 168 22.32 12.44 -11.81
N ALA A 169 21.18 11.75 -11.86
CA ALA A 169 20.99 10.63 -12.78
C ALA A 169 21.18 11.09 -14.24
N SER A 170 22.05 10.43 -14.98
CA SER A 170 22.21 10.71 -16.41
C SER A 170 21.45 9.67 -17.24
N LYS A 171 20.72 10.12 -18.26
CA LYS A 171 20.16 9.27 -19.32
C LYS A 171 20.76 9.71 -20.65
N ALA A 172 20.84 8.82 -21.63
CA ALA A 172 21.57 8.97 -22.91
C ALA A 172 21.84 10.43 -23.38
N GLU A 173 20.78 11.22 -23.62
CA GLU A 173 20.86 12.59 -24.14
C GLU A 173 20.63 13.69 -23.06
N ASP A 174 20.34 13.30 -21.83
CA ASP A 174 20.00 14.19 -20.71
C ASP A 174 20.92 13.91 -19.51
N LYS A 175 22.06 14.62 -19.49
CA LYS A 175 23.06 14.53 -18.42
C LYS A 175 22.53 15.20 -17.17
N GLY A 176 22.54 14.47 -16.06
CA GLY A 176 22.26 15.03 -14.73
C GLY A 176 23.39 15.96 -14.28
N LEU A 177 23.09 16.84 -13.34
CA LEU A 177 24.10 17.72 -12.74
C LEU A 177 24.99 16.92 -11.78
N LYS A 178 26.31 17.10 -11.85
CA LYS A 178 27.21 16.57 -10.82
C LYS A 178 26.96 17.28 -9.49
N GLN A 179 27.28 16.62 -8.38
CA GLN A 179 27.13 17.22 -7.04
C GLN A 179 27.81 18.60 -6.92
N LYS A 180 29.00 18.76 -7.51
CA LYS A 180 29.71 20.04 -7.51
C LYS A 180 28.95 21.15 -8.24
N GLU A 181 28.36 20.83 -9.41
CA GLU A 181 27.55 21.77 -10.20
C GLU A 181 26.25 22.14 -9.46
N GLN A 182 25.64 21.17 -8.78
CA GLN A 182 24.46 21.41 -7.94
C GLN A 182 24.78 22.38 -6.80
N VAL A 183 25.89 22.17 -6.08
CA VAL A 183 26.32 23.08 -5.00
C VAL A 183 26.61 24.49 -5.55
N GLU A 184 27.29 24.58 -6.69
CA GLU A 184 27.60 25.87 -7.32
C GLU A 184 26.33 26.65 -7.71
N ILE A 185 25.34 25.98 -8.32
CA ILE A 185 24.07 26.62 -8.70
C ILE A 185 23.32 27.11 -7.46
N ILE A 186 23.30 26.31 -6.37
CA ILE A 186 22.66 26.73 -5.11
C ILE A 186 23.36 27.94 -4.49
N ASN A 187 24.70 27.99 -4.52
CA ASN A 187 25.44 29.14 -4.01
C ASN A 187 25.16 30.39 -4.85
N LYS A 188 25.21 30.29 -6.19
CA LYS A 188 24.84 31.38 -7.11
C LYS A 188 23.40 31.87 -6.91
N PHE A 189 22.48 30.96 -6.58
CA PHE A 189 21.10 31.34 -6.23
C PHE A 189 21.00 32.03 -4.86
N LYS A 190 21.76 31.57 -3.85
CA LYS A 190 21.84 32.22 -2.54
C LYS A 190 22.43 33.64 -2.63
N GLU A 191 23.42 33.83 -3.51
CA GLU A 191 24.10 35.10 -3.80
C GLU A 191 23.30 36.04 -4.72
N GLY A 192 22.17 35.59 -5.28
CA GLY A 192 21.30 36.42 -6.15
C GLY A 192 21.76 36.52 -7.61
N VAL A 193 22.81 35.79 -8.00
CA VAL A 193 23.23 35.65 -9.41
C VAL A 193 22.09 35.07 -10.24
N TYR A 194 21.47 34.00 -9.73
CA TYR A 194 20.20 33.49 -10.22
C TYR A 194 19.10 33.81 -9.21
N ASN A 195 17.95 34.25 -9.71
CA ASN A 195 16.78 34.54 -8.88
C ASN A 195 15.57 33.67 -9.22
N VAL A 196 15.66 32.85 -10.28
CA VAL A 196 14.70 31.78 -10.56
C VAL A 196 15.42 30.44 -10.68
N LEU A 197 14.98 29.44 -9.91
CA LEU A 197 15.49 28.07 -9.97
C LEU A 197 14.39 27.15 -10.51
N VAL A 198 14.61 26.53 -11.66
CA VAL A 198 13.65 25.58 -12.25
C VAL A 198 14.08 24.16 -11.91
N ALA A 199 13.41 23.53 -10.95
CA ALA A 199 13.79 22.26 -10.35
C ALA A 199 12.83 21.10 -10.63
N THR A 200 13.39 19.89 -10.76
CA THR A 200 12.60 18.65 -10.84
C THR A 200 12.32 18.01 -9.48
N SER A 201 11.24 17.23 -9.33
CA SER A 201 10.90 16.50 -8.08
C SER A 201 12.02 15.62 -7.49
N VAL A 202 12.94 15.06 -8.29
CA VAL A 202 14.12 14.32 -7.77
C VAL A 202 15.10 15.24 -7.03
N ALA A 203 15.10 16.52 -7.37
CA ALA A 203 15.84 17.55 -6.64
C ALA A 203 15.06 18.06 -5.43
N GLU A 204 13.82 17.64 -5.18
CA GLU A 204 13.10 17.99 -3.93
C GLU A 204 13.69 17.24 -2.72
N GLU A 205 14.07 15.97 -2.91
CA GLU A 205 14.63 15.12 -1.86
C GLU A 205 16.10 15.46 -1.60
N GLY A 206 16.40 15.91 -0.38
CA GLY A 206 17.78 16.17 0.07
C GLY A 206 18.33 17.57 -0.19
N LEU A 207 17.60 18.48 -0.87
CA LEU A 207 17.99 19.87 -0.95
C LEU A 207 17.66 20.64 0.32
N ASP A 208 18.68 21.27 0.92
CA ASP A 208 18.49 22.42 1.78
C ASP A 208 18.02 23.60 0.92
N ILE A 209 16.68 23.72 0.78
CA ILE A 209 16.07 24.76 -0.05
C ILE A 209 16.41 26.12 0.57
N PRO A 210 17.18 26.97 -0.13
CA PRO A 210 17.48 28.31 0.37
C PRO A 210 16.19 29.09 0.60
N ALA A 211 16.24 30.06 1.51
CA ALA A 211 15.08 30.91 1.78
C ALA A 211 14.60 31.58 0.48
N THR A 212 13.37 31.28 0.08
CA THR A 212 12.73 31.77 -1.13
C THR A 212 11.44 32.51 -0.80
N ASP A 213 11.09 33.46 -1.65
CA ASP A 213 9.96 34.35 -1.46
C ASP A 213 8.70 33.74 -2.11
N LEU A 214 8.86 33.04 -3.23
CA LEU A 214 7.78 32.39 -3.96
C LEU A 214 8.17 30.98 -4.42
N VAL A 215 7.21 30.06 -4.30
CA VAL A 215 7.30 28.74 -4.94
C VAL A 215 6.17 28.57 -5.94
N LEU A 216 6.50 28.23 -7.18
CA LEU A 216 5.55 27.97 -8.25
C LEU A 216 5.63 26.50 -8.68
N PHE A 217 4.52 25.81 -8.64
CA PHE A 217 4.39 24.44 -9.15
C PHE A 217 3.78 24.47 -10.55
N TYR A 218 4.53 23.99 -11.55
CA TYR A 218 4.05 23.89 -12.93
C TYR A 218 2.91 22.87 -13.08
N GLU A 219 2.82 21.94 -12.14
CA GLU A 219 1.80 20.91 -12.07
C GLU A 219 1.55 20.54 -10.60
N PRO A 220 0.39 19.97 -10.24
CA PRO A 220 0.12 19.57 -8.86
C PRO A 220 1.05 18.44 -8.42
N ILE A 221 2.06 18.74 -7.59
CA ILE A 221 2.97 17.75 -7.01
C ILE A 221 2.57 17.47 -5.55
N PRO A 222 1.96 16.31 -5.24
CA PRO A 222 1.41 16.05 -3.91
C PRO A 222 2.46 15.99 -2.78
N SER A 223 3.68 15.54 -3.09
CA SER A 223 4.79 15.44 -2.12
C SER A 223 5.49 16.78 -1.88
N ALA A 224 5.70 17.56 -2.93
CA ALA A 224 6.48 18.80 -2.90
C ALA A 224 5.81 19.93 -2.13
N ILE A 225 4.49 20.08 -2.28
CA ILE A 225 3.71 21.03 -1.48
C ILE A 225 3.90 20.72 0.02
N ARG A 226 3.93 19.42 0.37
CA ARG A 226 4.07 18.92 1.75
C ARG A 226 5.48 19.15 2.31
N SER A 227 6.53 18.89 1.53
CA SER A 227 7.93 19.08 1.94
C SER A 227 8.25 20.55 2.22
N ILE A 228 7.77 21.44 1.34
CA ILE A 228 7.97 22.90 1.48
C ILE A 228 7.21 23.46 2.69
N GLN A 229 5.97 23.01 2.91
CA GLN A 229 5.21 23.41 4.11
C GLN A 229 5.80 22.85 5.42
N ARG A 230 6.48 21.69 5.38
CA ARG A 230 7.10 21.06 6.56
C ARG A 230 8.45 21.68 6.95
N LYS A 231 9.28 22.09 5.99
CA LYS A 231 10.56 22.77 6.27
C LYS A 231 10.38 24.19 6.82
N GLY A 232 9.18 24.78 6.72
CA GLY A 232 8.82 26.05 7.36
C GLY A 232 8.73 26.03 8.89
N ARG A 233 9.25 24.98 9.58
CA ARG A 233 9.28 24.89 11.05
C ARG A 233 10.67 24.90 11.68
N THR A 234 11.74 24.91 10.88
CA THR A 234 13.11 25.06 11.37
C THR A 234 13.84 26.10 10.51
N ALA A 235 14.21 27.20 11.16
CA ALA A 235 14.82 28.43 10.64
C ALA A 235 13.83 29.45 10.05
N ARG A 236 13.90 30.66 10.63
CA ARG A 236 13.12 31.85 10.31
C ARG A 236 13.39 32.31 8.87
N LYS A 237 12.47 32.00 7.93
CA LYS A 237 12.07 32.80 6.76
C LYS A 237 10.86 32.10 6.12
N LYS A 238 9.68 32.73 6.18
CA LYS A 238 8.46 32.21 5.54
C LYS A 238 8.65 32.25 4.02
N VAL A 239 8.27 31.18 3.31
CA VAL A 239 7.91 31.32 1.89
C VAL A 239 6.68 32.22 1.84
N GLY A 240 6.78 33.35 1.16
CA GLY A 240 5.73 34.39 1.14
C GLY A 240 4.50 33.95 0.35
N LYS A 241 4.70 33.27 -0.78
CA LYS A 241 3.62 32.88 -1.71
C LYS A 241 3.86 31.50 -2.33
N VAL A 242 2.80 30.69 -2.45
CA VAL A 242 2.83 29.39 -3.16
C VAL A 242 1.76 29.41 -4.25
N ILE A 243 2.16 29.12 -5.49
CA ILE A 243 1.30 29.07 -6.67
C ILE A 243 1.33 27.66 -7.25
N VAL A 244 0.17 27.12 -7.64
CA VAL A 244 0.07 25.83 -8.32
C VAL A 244 -0.71 26.03 -9.62
N LEU A 245 -0.10 25.71 -10.75
CA LEU A 245 -0.76 25.75 -12.05
C LEU A 245 -1.55 24.47 -12.28
N ILE A 246 -2.78 24.64 -12.78
CA ILE A 246 -3.72 23.55 -13.08
C ILE A 246 -4.32 23.82 -14.45
N ALA A 247 -4.13 22.90 -15.40
CA ALA A 247 -4.83 22.97 -16.67
C ALA A 247 -6.27 22.45 -16.53
N LYS A 248 -7.24 23.28 -16.93
CA LYS A 248 -8.66 22.95 -16.81
C LYS A 248 -9.04 21.81 -17.74
N GLY A 249 -9.85 20.87 -17.26
CA GLY A 249 -10.33 19.73 -18.06
C GLY A 249 -9.25 18.70 -18.41
N THR A 250 -8.09 18.73 -17.73
CA THR A 250 -7.02 17.75 -17.90
C THR A 250 -6.80 16.95 -16.62
N LYS A 251 -5.87 15.98 -16.66
CA LYS A 251 -5.48 15.20 -15.47
C LYS A 251 -4.93 16.05 -14.32
N ASP A 252 -4.50 17.28 -14.57
CA ASP A 252 -4.04 18.19 -13.52
C ASP A 252 -5.13 18.38 -12.44
N GLU A 253 -6.41 18.51 -12.82
CA GLU A 253 -7.51 18.62 -11.86
C GLU A 253 -7.63 17.38 -10.98
N ALA A 254 -7.56 16.19 -11.59
CA ALA A 254 -7.62 14.93 -10.85
C ALA A 254 -6.44 14.80 -9.87
N TYR A 255 -5.22 15.17 -10.29
CA TYR A 255 -4.04 15.16 -9.41
C TYR A 255 -4.15 16.20 -8.30
N TYR A 256 -4.68 17.38 -8.59
CA TYR A 256 -4.94 18.41 -7.59
C TYR A 256 -5.96 17.95 -6.54
N TRP A 257 -7.10 17.41 -6.96
CA TRP A 257 -8.13 16.90 -6.05
C TRP A 257 -7.64 15.70 -5.25
N LEU A 258 -6.87 14.80 -5.87
CA LEU A 258 -6.22 13.68 -5.17
C LEU A 258 -5.25 14.20 -4.10
N SER A 259 -4.44 15.23 -4.44
CA SER A 259 -3.53 15.86 -3.48
C SER A 259 -4.30 16.51 -2.32
N ARG A 260 -5.37 17.25 -2.61
CA ARG A 260 -6.23 17.90 -1.62
C ARG A 260 -6.99 16.90 -0.75
N SER A 261 -7.41 15.79 -1.32
CA SER A 261 -8.07 14.71 -0.59
C SER A 261 -7.09 14.06 0.38
N LYS A 262 -5.89 13.70 -0.09
CA LYS A 262 -4.80 13.21 0.77
C LYS A 262 -4.37 14.22 1.83
N GLU A 263 -4.34 15.51 1.50
CA GLU A 263 -4.04 16.60 2.43
C GLU A 263 -5.15 16.77 3.47
N ARG A 264 -6.43 16.75 3.07
CA ARG A 264 -7.58 16.81 3.97
C ARG A 264 -7.62 15.59 4.88
N GLU A 265 -7.37 14.40 4.35
CA GLU A 265 -7.25 13.17 5.13
C GLU A 265 -6.12 13.28 6.15
N MET A 266 -4.96 13.81 5.74
CA MET A 266 -3.82 14.02 6.64
C MET A 266 -4.09 15.13 7.68
N ARG A 267 -4.68 16.26 7.29
CA ARG A 267 -5.03 17.36 8.20
C ARG A 267 -6.12 16.94 9.15
N ARG A 268 -7.12 16.19 8.68
CA ARG A 268 -8.15 15.56 9.51
C ARG A 268 -7.49 14.65 10.53
N ARG A 269 -6.56 13.78 10.12
CA ARG A 269 -5.79 12.94 11.04
C ARG A 269 -4.97 13.76 12.04
N ILE A 270 -4.37 14.87 11.63
CA ILE A 270 -3.60 15.77 12.51
C ILE A 270 -4.52 16.58 13.45
N SER A 271 -5.66 17.04 12.98
CA SER A 271 -6.64 17.77 13.79
C SER A 271 -7.35 16.83 14.77
N GLU A 272 -7.64 15.59 14.37
CA GLU A 272 -8.12 14.54 15.28
C GLU A 272 -7.06 14.29 16.37
N MET A 273 -5.78 14.19 16.00
CA MET A 273 -4.68 14.12 16.99
C MET A 273 -4.56 15.37 17.90
N ARG A 274 -4.87 16.57 17.40
CA ARG A 274 -4.73 17.85 18.13
C ARG A 274 -5.98 18.21 18.96
N MET A 275 -7.15 17.74 18.53
CA MET A 275 -8.39 17.79 19.29
C MET A 275 -8.29 16.81 20.47
N MET A 276 -7.73 15.60 20.26
CA MET A 276 -7.40 14.68 21.35
C MET A 276 -6.43 15.29 22.39
N GLU A 277 -5.46 16.12 21.97
CA GLU A 277 -4.57 16.87 22.88
C GLU A 277 -5.28 18.05 23.60
N LEU A 278 -6.31 18.66 22.99
CA LEU A 278 -7.07 19.77 23.59
C LEU A 278 -8.22 19.27 24.47
N GLU A 279 -8.78 18.10 24.17
CA GLU A 279 -9.76 17.39 25.00
C GLU A 279 -9.08 16.90 26.28
N SER A 280 -7.83 16.43 26.24
CA SER A 280 -7.06 16.13 27.46
C SER A 280 -6.76 17.36 28.34
N ASP A 281 -6.59 18.56 27.75
CA ASP A 281 -6.34 19.82 28.49
C ASP A 281 -7.65 20.54 28.91
N GLY A 282 -8.75 20.30 28.20
CA GLY A 282 -10.09 20.86 28.46
C GLY A 282 -10.87 20.05 29.50
N GLU A 283 -10.71 18.72 29.49
CA GLU A 283 -11.30 17.83 30.48
C GLU A 283 -10.75 18.06 31.90
N GLU A 284 -9.52 18.58 32.05
CA GLU A 284 -9.00 19.00 33.36
C GLU A 284 -9.73 20.23 33.95
N LYS A 285 -10.41 21.05 33.13
CA LYS A 285 -11.06 22.29 33.59
C LYS A 285 -12.58 22.23 33.65
N GLU A 286 -13.23 21.42 32.82
CA GLU A 286 -14.69 21.26 32.88
C GLU A 286 -15.15 20.10 33.80
N ALA A 287 -14.30 19.10 34.07
CA ALA A 287 -14.66 17.99 34.97
C ALA A 287 -14.81 18.39 36.45
N MET A 288 -14.49 19.64 36.82
CA MET A 288 -14.57 20.13 38.19
C MET A 288 -15.86 20.88 38.55
N LYS A 289 -16.83 21.06 37.62
CA LYS A 289 -17.95 21.98 37.91
C LYS A 289 -19.37 21.43 37.94
N GLU A 290 -19.79 20.40 37.21
CA GLU A 290 -21.24 20.10 37.19
C GLU A 290 -21.54 18.60 37.32
N LEU A 291 -21.55 18.14 38.58
CA LEU A 291 -22.58 17.22 39.05
C LEU A 291 -23.96 17.84 38.79
N ALA A 292 -24.76 17.26 37.89
CA ALA A 292 -26.22 17.11 38.03
C ALA A 292 -26.90 16.68 36.71
N VAL A 293 -27.54 15.50 36.77
CA VAL A 293 -28.83 15.14 36.13
C VAL A 293 -28.82 14.66 34.65
N GLU A 294 -29.23 13.39 34.51
CA GLU A 294 -29.76 12.69 33.31
C GLU A 294 -31.15 13.24 32.84
N PRO A 295 -31.81 12.77 31.74
CA PRO A 295 -31.35 12.06 30.52
C PRO A 295 -32.04 12.56 29.20
N GLN A 296 -31.72 11.85 28.09
CA GLN A 296 -32.51 11.55 26.87
C GLN A 296 -32.29 12.39 25.59
N GLY A 297 -32.04 11.68 24.48
CA GLY A 297 -32.44 12.20 23.15
C GLY A 297 -31.79 11.62 21.88
N LYS A 298 -32.16 10.37 21.52
CA LYS A 298 -32.37 9.83 20.15
C LYS A 298 -31.22 9.64 19.15
N GLU A 299 -31.25 8.42 18.60
CA GLU A 299 -30.44 7.80 17.56
C GLU A 299 -30.50 8.50 16.19
N LYS A 300 -29.37 8.52 15.49
CA LYS A 300 -29.28 8.36 14.02
C LYS A 300 -28.05 7.52 13.68
N GLU A 301 -28.27 6.42 12.96
CA GLU A 301 -27.23 5.51 12.47
C GLU A 301 -26.33 6.21 11.44
N GLU A 302 -25.05 6.40 11.79
CA GLU A 302 -23.97 6.76 10.85
C GLU A 302 -23.07 5.55 10.57
N GLN A 303 -22.69 5.39 9.31
CA GLN A 303 -21.75 4.37 8.83
C GLN A 303 -20.35 4.54 9.47
N ARG A 304 -19.94 3.55 10.28
CA ARG A 304 -18.61 3.50 10.94
C ARG A 304 -17.46 3.37 9.95
N ARG A 305 -16.39 4.14 10.16
CA ARG A 305 -15.11 4.08 9.42
C ARG A 305 -14.19 3.02 10.03
N ILE A 306 -13.21 2.57 9.25
CA ILE A 306 -12.20 1.55 9.65
C ILE A 306 -11.34 1.99 10.87
N THR A 307 -11.34 3.28 11.22
CA THR A 307 -10.61 3.85 12.37
C THR A 307 -11.48 4.05 13.61
N ASP A 308 -12.76 3.69 13.57
CA ASP A 308 -13.64 3.83 14.73
C ASP A 308 -13.44 2.61 15.63
N PHE A 309 -12.43 2.70 16.51
CA PHE A 309 -12.22 1.74 17.57
C PHE A 309 -13.15 2.10 18.73
N GLY A 310 -13.96 1.14 19.18
CA GLY A 310 -14.91 1.37 20.28
C GLY A 310 -14.21 1.59 21.62
N GLU A 311 -14.91 2.23 22.55
CA GLU A 311 -14.54 2.46 23.96
C GLU A 311 -14.49 1.12 24.73
N GLU A 312 -13.52 0.25 24.42
CA GLU A 312 -13.33 -1.03 25.08
C GLU A 312 -11.96 -1.02 25.77
N ASN A 313 -11.92 -1.30 27.07
CA ASN A 313 -10.68 -1.37 27.85
C ASN A 313 -9.87 -2.62 27.45
N LEU A 314 -9.00 -2.49 26.45
CA LEU A 314 -8.10 -3.55 25.99
C LEU A 314 -6.72 -3.40 26.62
N THR A 315 -6.08 -4.51 27.00
CA THR A 315 -4.75 -4.50 27.63
C THR A 315 -3.71 -5.24 26.76
N VAL A 316 -2.49 -4.75 26.66
CA VAL A 316 -1.36 -5.52 26.07
C VAL A 316 -0.13 -5.41 26.93
N PHE A 317 0.55 -6.54 27.13
CA PHE A 317 1.86 -6.56 27.74
C PHE A 317 2.92 -6.36 26.66
N VAL A 318 3.84 -5.42 26.87
CA VAL A 318 4.88 -5.07 25.91
C VAL A 318 6.25 -5.26 26.53
N ASP A 319 7.15 -5.93 25.82
CA ASP A 319 8.55 -6.03 26.25
C ASP A 319 9.21 -4.64 26.19
N PRO A 320 9.88 -4.18 27.27
CA PRO A 320 10.53 -2.87 27.27
C PRO A 320 11.57 -2.67 26.15
N ARG A 321 12.19 -3.74 25.64
CA ARG A 321 13.13 -3.68 24.49
C ARG A 321 12.45 -3.17 23.23
N GLU A 322 11.14 -3.38 23.13
CA GLU A 322 10.33 -3.08 21.95
C GLU A 322 9.69 -1.68 22.00
N THR A 323 9.69 -1.00 23.15
CA THR A 323 9.18 0.39 23.27
C THR A 323 9.86 1.40 22.34
N ARG A 324 11.10 1.11 21.89
CA ARG A 324 11.86 1.95 20.94
C ARG A 324 11.37 1.84 19.50
N SER A 325 10.51 0.88 19.17
CA SER A 325 10.04 0.67 17.81
C SER A 325 9.02 1.68 17.33
N GLY A 326 8.34 2.39 18.24
CA GLY A 326 7.27 3.34 17.90
C GLY A 326 5.87 2.73 17.85
N VAL A 327 5.75 1.40 17.79
CA VAL A 327 4.46 0.66 17.80
C VAL A 327 3.71 0.85 19.12
N ALA A 328 4.41 0.76 20.26
CA ALA A 328 3.82 0.98 21.58
C ALA A 328 3.10 2.35 21.67
N ARG A 329 3.71 3.41 21.12
CA ARG A 329 3.09 4.74 21.08
C ARG A 329 1.78 4.76 20.27
N PHE A 330 1.67 3.97 19.20
CA PHE A 330 0.44 3.87 18.42
C PHE A 330 -0.63 3.03 19.12
N LEU A 331 -0.24 2.02 19.90
CA LEU A 331 -1.15 1.23 20.73
C LEU A 331 -1.73 2.04 21.90
N GLU A 332 -0.88 2.81 22.59
CA GLU A 332 -1.29 3.76 23.63
C GLU A 332 -2.29 4.78 23.09
N LYS A 333 -1.99 5.36 21.92
CA LYS A 333 -2.90 6.27 21.21
C LYS A 333 -4.22 5.63 20.78
N ALA A 334 -4.25 4.31 20.62
CA ALA A 334 -5.48 3.59 20.28
C ALA A 334 -6.35 3.30 21.51
N GLY A 335 -5.99 3.80 22.70
CA GLY A 335 -6.75 3.58 23.94
C GLY A 335 -6.45 2.23 24.60
N MET A 336 -5.35 1.59 24.24
CA MET A 336 -4.96 0.30 24.79
C MET A 336 -4.12 0.48 26.07
N ASP A 337 -4.50 -0.20 27.16
CA ASP A 337 -3.76 -0.25 28.42
C ASP A 337 -2.44 -1.01 28.23
N LEU A 338 -1.33 -0.28 28.21
CA LEU A 338 0.00 -0.84 28.01
C LEU A 338 0.65 -1.23 29.34
N LYS A 339 0.96 -2.51 29.49
CA LYS A 339 1.68 -3.05 30.64
C LYS A 339 3.10 -3.43 30.26
N LEU A 340 4.07 -2.59 30.61
CA LEU A 340 5.47 -2.91 30.39
C LEU A 340 5.90 -4.06 31.31
N LYS A 341 6.32 -5.18 30.73
CA LYS A 341 6.79 -6.36 31.46
C LYS A 341 7.95 -6.97 30.70
N ASN A 342 9.04 -7.31 31.38
CA ASN A 342 10.12 -8.06 30.75
C ASN A 342 9.58 -9.43 30.35
N LEU A 343 9.42 -9.66 29.04
CA LEU A 343 8.92 -10.90 28.51
C LEU A 343 10.10 -11.83 28.24
N GLU A 344 10.01 -13.07 28.69
CA GLU A 344 11.06 -14.05 28.42
C GLU A 344 11.08 -14.42 26.93
N ILE A 345 9.90 -14.44 26.29
CA ILE A 345 9.66 -14.85 24.90
C ILE A 345 8.55 -13.97 24.30
N GLY A 346 8.78 -13.45 23.09
CA GLY A 346 7.88 -12.56 22.37
C GLY A 346 8.03 -11.07 22.71
N ASP A 347 7.44 -10.23 21.87
CA ASP A 347 7.49 -8.77 22.00
C ASP A 347 6.20 -8.17 22.57
N TYR A 348 5.05 -8.78 22.24
CA TYR A 348 3.74 -8.35 22.72
C TYR A 348 2.90 -9.56 23.12
N VAL A 349 2.24 -9.49 24.27
CA VAL A 349 1.29 -10.50 24.74
C VAL A 349 -0.07 -9.84 24.90
N VAL A 350 -1.04 -10.30 24.11
CA VAL A 350 -2.40 -9.74 24.07
C VAL A 350 -3.43 -10.61 24.79
N SER A 351 -3.08 -11.85 25.13
CA SER A 351 -3.82 -12.69 26.08
C SER A 351 -2.90 -13.75 26.65
N ASP A 352 -3.40 -14.54 27.61
CA ASP A 352 -2.75 -15.74 28.10
C ASP A 352 -2.43 -16.78 27.00
N ARG A 353 -3.12 -16.71 25.86
CA ARG A 353 -2.94 -17.63 24.72
C ARG A 353 -2.18 -17.02 23.54
N VAL A 354 -2.25 -15.69 23.36
CA VAL A 354 -1.74 -15.03 22.15
C VAL A 354 -0.50 -14.20 22.45
N CYS A 355 0.61 -14.62 21.86
CA CYS A 355 1.89 -13.91 21.90
C CYS A 355 2.35 -13.56 20.48
N ILE A 356 2.93 -12.37 20.34
CA ILE A 356 3.30 -11.77 19.07
C ILE A 356 4.80 -11.48 19.09
N GLU A 357 5.50 -12.00 18.10
CA GLU A 357 6.88 -11.65 17.78
C GLU A 357 6.85 -10.67 16.60
N ARG A 358 7.47 -9.51 16.75
CA ARG A 358 7.59 -8.50 15.70
C ARG A 358 9.00 -8.50 15.15
N LYS A 359 9.12 -8.63 13.84
CA LYS A 359 10.41 -8.57 13.15
C LYS A 359 10.34 -7.62 11.97
N ARG A 360 11.27 -6.66 11.91
CA ARG A 360 11.43 -5.86 10.69
C ARG A 360 11.92 -6.75 9.55
N THR A 361 11.56 -6.41 8.33
CA THR A 361 11.92 -7.15 7.11
C THR A 361 13.44 -7.32 7.02
N ILE A 362 14.21 -6.28 7.36
CA ILE A 362 15.67 -6.35 7.38
C ILE A 362 16.19 -7.33 8.44
N ASP A 363 15.63 -7.28 9.65
CA ASP A 363 16.02 -8.16 10.76
C ASP A 363 15.64 -9.62 10.49
N PHE A 364 14.51 -9.85 9.81
CA PHE A 364 14.06 -11.17 9.37
C PHE A 364 15.01 -11.77 8.33
N LEU A 365 15.36 -11.00 7.30
CA LEU A 365 16.28 -11.45 6.27
C LEU A 365 17.70 -11.67 6.81
N ASP A 366 18.17 -10.82 7.72
CA ASP A 366 19.46 -10.98 8.40
C ASP A 366 19.53 -12.26 9.24
N SER A 367 18.40 -12.73 9.80
CA SER A 367 18.36 -14.01 10.51
C SER A 367 18.39 -15.24 9.59
N LEU A 368 18.18 -15.07 8.28
CA LEU A 368 18.32 -16.17 7.31
C LEU A 368 19.78 -16.41 6.91
N ILE A 369 20.61 -15.35 6.97
CA ILE A 369 22.03 -15.41 6.58
C ILE A 369 22.91 -15.76 7.79
N ASN A 370 22.61 -15.19 8.95
CA ASN A 370 23.46 -15.30 10.13
C ASN A 370 23.10 -16.54 10.96
N LYS A 371 23.96 -17.58 10.93
CA LYS A 371 23.85 -18.80 11.75
C LYS A 371 23.83 -18.58 13.28
N ARG A 372 24.07 -17.34 13.76
CA ARG A 372 23.99 -16.96 15.19
C ARG A 372 22.62 -16.37 15.58
N ARG A 373 21.73 -16.09 14.62
CA ARG A 373 20.39 -15.54 14.85
C ARG A 373 19.36 -16.59 14.48
N ASN A 374 18.99 -17.42 15.43
CA ASN A 374 18.17 -18.60 15.19
C ASN A 374 16.67 -18.24 15.18
N LEU A 375 16.20 -17.65 14.08
CA LEU A 375 14.77 -17.34 13.90
C LEU A 375 13.87 -18.55 14.17
N LEU A 376 14.23 -19.73 13.64
CA LEU A 376 13.43 -20.95 13.83
C LEU A 376 13.40 -21.41 15.29
N GLU A 377 14.47 -21.18 16.05
CA GLU A 377 14.50 -21.48 17.49
C GLU A 377 13.61 -20.52 18.27
N GLN A 378 13.60 -19.24 17.91
CA GLN A 378 12.68 -18.26 18.50
C GLN A 378 11.22 -18.64 18.23
N ILE A 379 10.90 -19.02 16.99
CA ILE A 379 9.56 -19.48 16.59
C ILE A 379 9.18 -20.78 17.31
N HIS A 380 10.13 -21.71 17.47
CA HIS A 380 9.89 -22.94 18.21
C HIS A 380 9.56 -22.66 19.68
N ARG A 381 10.34 -21.80 20.35
CA ARG A 381 10.10 -21.40 21.75
C ARG A 381 8.77 -20.66 21.91
N LEU A 382 8.42 -19.79 20.97
CA LEU A 382 7.11 -19.12 20.95
C LEU A 382 5.94 -20.12 20.88
N LYS A 383 6.09 -21.18 20.07
CA LYS A 383 5.09 -22.25 19.93
C LYS A 383 4.97 -23.13 21.18
N GLU A 384 6.07 -23.39 21.88
CA GLU A 384 6.04 -24.23 23.08
C GLU A 384 5.34 -23.54 24.26
N GLU A 385 5.44 -22.21 24.34
CA GLU A 385 4.98 -21.43 25.50
C GLU A 385 3.60 -20.81 25.32
N TYR A 386 3.17 -20.58 24.07
CA TYR A 386 1.87 -19.97 23.79
C TYR A 386 1.05 -20.82 22.83
N GLU A 387 -0.25 -20.96 23.12
CA GLU A 387 -1.20 -21.71 22.28
C GLU A 387 -1.34 -21.10 20.87
N LYS A 388 -1.27 -19.77 20.79
CA LYS A 388 -1.49 -18.99 19.55
C LYS A 388 -0.34 -17.99 19.32
N PRO A 389 0.85 -18.46 18.96
CA PRO A 389 1.96 -17.57 18.59
C PRO A 389 1.66 -16.90 17.24
N VAL A 390 2.09 -15.66 17.06
CA VAL A 390 1.95 -14.91 15.80
C VAL A 390 3.26 -14.23 15.45
N LEU A 391 3.71 -14.36 14.21
CA LEU A 391 4.86 -13.61 13.69
C LEU A 391 4.35 -12.43 12.84
N ILE A 392 4.69 -11.21 13.24
CA ILE A 392 4.47 -10.01 12.42
C ILE A 392 5.78 -9.62 11.73
N ILE A 393 5.77 -9.58 10.39
CA ILE A 393 6.87 -9.06 9.59
C ILE A 393 6.55 -7.63 9.13
N GLU A 394 7.29 -6.66 9.65
CA GLU A 394 7.08 -5.24 9.35
C GLU A 394 8.03 -4.75 8.25
N GLY A 395 7.50 -4.07 7.24
CA GLY A 395 8.24 -3.40 6.18
C GLY A 395 7.90 -3.89 4.78
N GLU A 396 8.28 -3.06 3.81
CA GLU A 396 8.09 -3.35 2.39
C GLU A 396 9.22 -4.24 1.84
N SER A 397 8.88 -5.10 0.86
CA SER A 397 9.86 -5.83 0.03
C SER A 397 10.65 -6.96 0.74
N ILE A 398 9.93 -7.98 1.24
CA ILE A 398 10.53 -9.21 1.81
C ILE A 398 11.43 -10.00 0.83
N TYR A 399 11.30 -9.76 -0.48
CA TYR A 399 12.13 -10.37 -1.53
C TYR A 399 13.16 -9.40 -2.14
N GLY A 400 13.30 -8.20 -1.59
CA GLY A 400 14.05 -7.10 -2.19
C GLY A 400 15.55 -7.09 -1.96
N GLN A 401 16.06 -7.85 -0.99
CA GLN A 401 17.49 -7.85 -0.67
C GLN A 401 18.32 -8.73 -1.61
N ARG A 402 19.44 -8.21 -2.12
CA ARG A 402 20.31 -8.88 -3.09
C ARG A 402 21.00 -10.14 -2.57
N ASN A 403 21.14 -10.27 -1.25
CA ASN A 403 21.99 -11.30 -0.62
C ASN A 403 21.21 -12.52 -0.12
N VAL A 404 19.87 -12.52 -0.22
CA VAL A 404 19.04 -13.67 0.14
C VAL A 404 18.30 -14.15 -1.10
N HIS A 405 18.51 -15.42 -1.46
CA HIS A 405 17.80 -15.99 -2.59
C HIS A 405 16.29 -16.12 -2.25
N PRO A 406 15.35 -15.72 -3.13
CA PRO A 406 13.91 -15.73 -2.84
C PRO A 406 13.35 -17.09 -2.39
N ASN A 407 13.90 -18.19 -2.89
CA ASN A 407 13.48 -19.54 -2.47
C ASN A 407 13.85 -19.86 -1.02
N VAL A 408 14.91 -19.25 -0.47
CA VAL A 408 15.27 -19.42 0.95
C VAL A 408 14.21 -18.74 1.83
N VAL A 409 13.81 -17.51 1.46
CA VAL A 409 12.71 -16.79 2.13
C VAL A 409 11.43 -17.61 2.11
N ARG A 410 11.05 -18.15 0.93
CA ARG A 410 9.86 -18.99 0.79
C ARG A 410 9.94 -20.27 1.62
N ALA A 411 11.09 -20.93 1.64
CA ALA A 411 11.29 -22.16 2.41
C ALA A 411 11.13 -21.90 3.91
N VAL A 412 11.72 -20.83 4.43
CA VAL A 412 11.58 -20.48 5.85
C VAL A 412 10.16 -20.04 6.19
N MET A 413 9.52 -19.21 5.37
CA MET A 413 8.11 -18.85 5.58
C MET A 413 7.20 -20.08 5.54
N ALA A 414 7.44 -21.02 4.61
CA ALA A 414 6.69 -22.27 4.54
C ALA A 414 6.91 -23.11 5.80
N SER A 415 8.13 -23.22 6.30
CA SER A 415 8.41 -23.96 7.52
C SER A 415 7.73 -23.34 8.76
N ILE A 416 7.80 -22.01 8.91
CA ILE A 416 7.11 -21.29 10.00
C ILE A 416 5.58 -21.52 9.93
N ALA A 417 5.00 -21.39 8.73
CA ALA A 417 3.55 -21.50 8.56
C ALA A 417 3.02 -22.95 8.61
N VAL A 418 3.79 -23.93 8.13
CA VAL A 418 3.34 -25.33 7.99
C VAL A 418 3.87 -26.18 9.14
N ASP A 419 5.19 -26.24 9.32
CA ASP A 419 5.81 -27.13 10.32
C ASP A 419 5.59 -26.60 11.74
N PHE A 420 5.84 -25.31 11.95
CA PHE A 420 5.59 -24.67 13.24
C PHE A 420 4.14 -24.24 13.42
N SER A 421 3.34 -24.19 12.35
CA SER A 421 1.93 -23.77 12.39
C SER A 421 1.74 -22.38 13.00
N VAL A 422 2.71 -21.49 12.80
CA VAL A 422 2.69 -20.10 13.30
C VAL A 422 2.21 -19.17 12.18
N PRO A 423 1.08 -18.45 12.37
CA PRO A 423 0.62 -17.44 11.43
C PRO A 423 1.66 -16.35 11.20
N ILE A 424 1.89 -16.03 9.92
CA ILE A 424 2.76 -14.93 9.50
C ILE A 424 1.89 -13.81 8.94
N LEU A 425 1.93 -12.64 9.56
CA LEU A 425 1.18 -11.45 9.14
C LEU A 425 2.17 -10.36 8.73
N GLN A 426 1.93 -9.71 7.59
CA GLN A 426 2.82 -8.67 7.08
C GLN A 426 2.18 -7.30 7.21
N THR A 427 2.96 -6.34 7.71
CA THR A 427 2.57 -4.93 7.86
C THR A 427 3.60 -4.03 7.19
N ARG A 428 3.21 -2.83 6.78
CA ARG A 428 4.08 -1.89 6.06
C ARG A 428 4.91 -1.03 6.99
N ASP A 429 4.30 -0.60 8.09
CA ASP A 429 4.86 0.34 9.05
C ASP A 429 4.35 0.08 10.47
N GLU A 430 4.90 0.81 11.44
CA GLU A 430 4.62 0.68 12.86
C GLU A 430 3.15 0.96 13.21
N ALA A 431 2.49 1.86 12.46
CA ALA A 431 1.09 2.21 12.69
C ALA A 431 0.15 1.08 12.23
N GLU A 432 0.46 0.43 11.10
CA GLU A 432 -0.25 -0.76 10.65
C GLU A 432 -0.01 -1.95 11.57
N THR A 433 1.21 -2.13 12.09
CA THR A 433 1.51 -3.14 13.13
C THR A 433 0.70 -2.92 14.39
N ALA A 434 0.62 -1.69 14.90
CA ALA A 434 -0.21 -1.37 16.06
C ALA A 434 -1.71 -1.61 15.79
N SER A 435 -2.19 -1.21 14.62
CA SER A 435 -3.60 -1.44 14.22
C SER A 435 -3.93 -2.94 14.16
N LEU A 436 -2.99 -3.77 13.69
CA LEU A 436 -3.15 -5.22 13.65
C LEU A 436 -3.15 -5.84 15.05
N ILE A 437 -2.22 -5.45 15.92
CA ILE A 437 -2.16 -5.89 17.32
C ILE A 437 -3.45 -5.51 18.05
N TYR A 438 -3.95 -4.29 17.87
CA TYR A 438 -5.21 -3.83 18.43
C TYR A 438 -6.39 -4.71 17.97
N ALA A 439 -6.46 -5.03 16.67
CA ALA A 439 -7.52 -5.89 16.14
C ALA A 439 -7.46 -7.32 16.71
N ILE A 440 -6.26 -7.87 16.90
CA ILE A 440 -6.06 -9.18 17.54
C ILE A 440 -6.54 -9.13 18.99
N ALA A 441 -6.11 -8.12 19.75
CA ALA A 441 -6.47 -7.95 21.14
C ALA A 441 -7.98 -7.75 21.34
N LYS A 442 -8.61 -6.91 20.51
CA LYS A 442 -10.06 -6.71 20.51
C LYS A 442 -10.79 -8.04 20.29
N LYS A 443 -10.34 -8.84 19.33
CA LYS A 443 -10.97 -10.14 19.04
C LYS A 443 -10.79 -11.16 20.16
N GLU A 444 -9.69 -11.08 20.89
CA GLU A 444 -9.33 -12.06 21.93
C GLU A 444 -9.87 -11.68 23.32
N GLN A 445 -9.96 -10.39 23.65
CA GLN A 445 -10.35 -9.89 24.98
C GLN A 445 -11.81 -9.44 25.06
N VAL A 446 -12.42 -9.03 23.94
CA VAL A 446 -13.83 -8.67 23.93
C VAL A 446 -14.64 -9.93 23.66
N PRO A 447 -15.47 -10.37 24.60
CA PRO A 447 -16.34 -11.51 24.36
C PRO A 447 -17.32 -11.15 23.24
N THR A 448 -17.21 -11.82 22.10
CA THR A 448 -18.23 -11.71 21.05
C THR A 448 -19.55 -12.25 21.62
N LYS A 449 -20.65 -11.47 21.54
CA LYS A 449 -22.03 -11.93 21.84
C LYS A 449 -22.48 -13.16 21.04
N THR A 450 -21.68 -13.59 20.06
CA THR A 450 -21.78 -14.94 19.50
C THR A 450 -21.12 -15.90 20.47
N GLU A 451 -21.93 -16.59 21.28
CA GLU A 451 -21.54 -17.91 21.78
C GLU A 451 -20.92 -18.68 20.62
N VAL A 452 -19.70 -19.17 20.84
CA VAL A 452 -19.07 -20.11 19.92
C VAL A 452 -19.96 -21.33 19.93
N ASN A 453 -20.82 -21.43 18.91
CA ASN A 453 -21.45 -22.69 18.60
C ASN A 453 -20.30 -23.65 18.25
N PRO A 454 -20.09 -24.76 18.99
CA PRO A 454 -18.97 -25.67 18.78
C PRO A 454 -18.97 -26.29 17.37
N HIS A 455 -20.04 -26.07 16.60
CA HIS A 455 -20.13 -26.37 15.19
C HIS A 455 -20.02 -25.08 14.35
N GLY A 456 -18.84 -24.89 13.75
CA GLY A 456 -18.61 -23.82 12.77
C GLY A 456 -19.61 -23.90 11.61
N LYS A 457 -20.23 -22.77 11.28
CA LYS A 457 -21.17 -22.64 10.15
C LYS A 457 -20.49 -23.02 8.81
N LYS A 458 -20.77 -24.21 8.29
CA LYS A 458 -21.07 -24.37 6.86
C LYS A 458 -22.48 -23.80 6.60
N PRO A 459 -22.82 -23.32 5.39
CA PRO A 459 -24.18 -22.89 5.06
C PRO A 459 -25.13 -23.99 5.51
N SER A 460 -26.19 -23.64 6.25
CA SER A 460 -27.10 -24.55 6.95
C SER A 460 -27.19 -25.91 6.25
N ALA A 461 -26.48 -26.91 6.79
CA ALA A 461 -26.51 -28.26 6.26
C ALA A 461 -27.98 -28.68 6.18
N SER A 462 -28.42 -29.13 5.01
CA SER A 462 -29.76 -29.70 4.83
C SER A 462 -30.00 -30.77 5.90
N LEU A 463 -31.27 -31.04 6.28
CA LEU A 463 -31.59 -32.08 7.28
C LEU A 463 -30.88 -33.41 6.96
N LYS A 464 -30.75 -33.74 5.68
CA LYS A 464 -29.97 -34.87 5.18
C LYS A 464 -28.48 -34.80 5.54
N GLU A 465 -27.83 -33.67 5.32
CA GLU A 465 -26.41 -33.48 5.64
C GLU A 465 -26.16 -33.47 7.15
N GLN A 466 -27.11 -32.96 7.95
CA GLN A 466 -27.05 -33.03 9.42
C GLN A 466 -27.14 -34.48 9.91
N GLN A 467 -28.06 -35.27 9.33
CA GLN A 467 -28.19 -36.69 9.63
C GLN A 467 -26.94 -37.48 9.24
N GLU A 468 -26.41 -37.24 8.03
CA GLU A 468 -25.17 -37.87 7.55
C GLU A 468 -23.97 -37.53 8.46
N TYR A 469 -23.87 -36.27 8.89
CA TYR A 469 -22.80 -35.80 9.76
C TYR A 469 -22.82 -36.43 11.15
N LEU A 470 -23.99 -36.44 11.82
CA LEU A 470 -24.11 -36.97 13.18
C LEU A 470 -23.70 -38.45 13.26
N ILE A 471 -24.07 -39.26 12.26
CA ILE A 471 -23.68 -40.67 12.21
C ILE A 471 -22.19 -40.84 11.87
N SER A 472 -21.64 -40.01 10.96
CA SER A 472 -20.21 -40.06 10.60
C SER A 472 -19.26 -39.52 11.68
N ALA A 473 -19.79 -38.90 12.74
CA ALA A 473 -19.00 -38.43 13.87
C ALA A 473 -18.52 -39.58 14.78
N LEU A 474 -19.15 -40.75 14.70
CA LEU A 474 -18.68 -41.94 15.40
C LEU A 474 -17.36 -42.44 14.76
N PRO A 475 -16.31 -42.67 15.57
CA PRO A 475 -15.10 -43.30 15.08
C PRO A 475 -15.44 -44.60 14.34
N THR A 476 -14.70 -44.92 13.27
CA THR A 476 -14.94 -46.09 12.37
C THR A 476 -16.11 -45.99 11.38
N ILE A 477 -16.93 -44.93 11.42
CA ILE A 477 -18.04 -44.74 10.47
C ILE A 477 -17.72 -43.61 9.47
N GLY A 478 -17.44 -43.98 8.22
CA GLY A 478 -17.29 -43.03 7.13
C GLY A 478 -18.63 -42.52 6.58
N ILE A 479 -18.57 -41.48 5.74
CA ILE A 479 -19.76 -40.87 5.11
C ILE A 479 -20.59 -41.86 4.25
N VAL A 480 -19.93 -42.87 3.67
CA VAL A 480 -20.59 -43.90 2.86
C VAL A 480 -21.42 -44.83 3.75
N THR A 481 -20.83 -45.32 4.84
CA THR A 481 -21.51 -46.15 5.84
C THR A 481 -22.66 -45.40 6.50
N ALA A 482 -22.47 -44.11 6.83
CA ALA A 482 -23.52 -43.25 7.38
C ALA A 482 -24.72 -43.13 6.44
N ARG A 483 -24.48 -42.97 5.13
CA ARG A 483 -25.55 -42.95 4.11
C ARG A 483 -26.26 -44.29 4.00
N ASN A 484 -25.53 -45.41 4.05
CA ASN A 484 -26.13 -46.74 3.98
C ASN A 484 -27.03 -47.02 5.19
N LEU A 485 -26.57 -46.66 6.40
CA LEU A 485 -27.37 -46.73 7.63
C LEU A 485 -28.64 -45.87 7.53
N LEU A 486 -28.52 -44.61 7.10
CA LEU A 486 -29.68 -43.72 6.94
C LEU A 486 -30.64 -44.17 5.83
N ARG A 487 -30.16 -44.80 4.76
CA ARG A 487 -31.02 -45.39 3.72
C ARG A 487 -31.81 -46.58 4.25
N ARG A 488 -31.20 -47.44 5.08
CA ARG A 488 -31.83 -48.64 5.68
C ARG A 488 -32.82 -48.26 6.78
N PHE A 489 -32.38 -47.48 7.75
CA PHE A 489 -33.12 -47.19 8.98
C PHE A 489 -33.98 -45.92 8.92
N LYS A 490 -33.82 -45.09 7.87
CA LYS A 490 -34.58 -43.85 7.58
C LYS A 490 -34.41 -42.69 8.56
N THR A 491 -34.13 -42.97 9.83
CA THR A 491 -33.98 -41.97 10.89
C THR A 491 -32.80 -42.34 11.79
N ILE A 492 -32.20 -41.35 12.43
CA ILE A 492 -31.11 -41.56 13.40
C ILE A 492 -31.59 -42.38 14.59
N GLU A 493 -32.77 -42.06 15.12
CA GLU A 493 -33.37 -42.76 16.26
C GLU A 493 -33.42 -44.28 16.02
N ARG A 494 -33.86 -44.71 14.83
CA ARG A 494 -33.90 -46.13 14.47
C ARG A 494 -32.52 -46.77 14.33
N ILE A 495 -31.48 -46.01 13.96
CA ILE A 495 -30.10 -46.50 13.97
C ILE A 495 -29.62 -46.72 15.41
N ILE A 496 -29.99 -45.80 16.32
CA ILE A 496 -29.58 -45.85 17.73
C ILE A 496 -30.24 -47.03 18.46
N THR A 497 -31.52 -47.28 18.17
CA THR A 497 -32.28 -48.37 18.81
C THR A 497 -32.06 -49.74 18.17
N ALA A 498 -31.37 -49.83 17.02
CA ALA A 498 -31.16 -51.08 16.30
C ALA A 498 -30.35 -52.10 17.12
N SER A 499 -30.61 -53.39 16.88
CA SER A 499 -29.82 -54.49 17.43
C SER A 499 -28.46 -54.60 16.72
N LYS A 500 -27.50 -55.30 17.34
CA LYS A 500 -26.17 -55.53 16.73
C LYS A 500 -26.32 -56.28 15.41
N GLU A 501 -27.23 -57.25 15.36
CA GLU A 501 -27.54 -58.07 14.19
C GLU A 501 -28.13 -57.22 13.05
N GLU A 502 -29.09 -56.35 13.36
CA GLU A 502 -29.70 -55.45 12.38
C GLU A 502 -28.70 -54.45 11.79
N LEU A 503 -27.75 -53.95 12.59
CA LEU A 503 -26.70 -53.07 12.12
C LEU A 503 -25.74 -53.78 11.15
N MET A 504 -25.42 -55.05 11.41
CA MET A 504 -24.54 -55.86 10.57
C MET A 504 -25.14 -56.24 9.21
N GLU A 505 -26.45 -56.10 9.02
CA GLU A 505 -27.09 -56.26 7.71
C GLU A 505 -26.75 -55.11 6.74
N VAL A 506 -26.19 -53.99 7.24
CA VAL A 506 -25.89 -52.82 6.43
C VAL A 506 -24.51 -52.95 5.79
N GLU A 507 -24.47 -52.72 4.47
CA GLU A 507 -23.23 -52.75 3.69
C GLU A 507 -22.16 -51.83 4.29
N HIS A 508 -20.97 -52.41 4.50
CA HIS A 508 -19.81 -51.80 5.18
C HIS A 508 -19.94 -51.61 6.70
N VAL A 509 -20.89 -52.30 7.35
CA VAL A 509 -20.96 -52.40 8.81
C VAL A 509 -20.56 -53.83 9.23
N GLY A 510 -19.31 -53.97 9.67
CA GLY A 510 -18.81 -55.23 10.24
C GLY A 510 -19.10 -55.35 11.73
N GLU A 511 -18.81 -56.52 12.30
CA GLU A 511 -19.05 -56.80 13.72
C GLU A 511 -18.43 -55.76 14.66
N LYS A 512 -17.17 -55.37 14.41
CA LYS A 512 -16.46 -54.35 15.21
C LYS A 512 -17.12 -52.98 15.15
N THR A 513 -17.64 -52.61 13.97
CA THR A 513 -18.33 -51.32 13.77
C THR A 513 -19.68 -51.33 14.47
N ALA A 514 -20.45 -52.42 14.35
CA ALA A 514 -21.74 -52.58 15.03
C ALA A 514 -21.58 -52.57 16.55
N GLU A 515 -20.56 -53.25 17.08
CA GLU A 515 -20.24 -53.24 18.51
C GLU A 515 -19.83 -51.85 19.00
N HIS A 516 -18.96 -51.15 18.26
CA HIS A 516 -18.57 -49.79 18.60
C HIS A 516 -19.75 -48.82 18.63
N ILE A 517 -20.66 -48.91 17.65
CA ILE A 517 -21.91 -48.13 17.62
C ILE A 517 -22.71 -48.36 18.91
N LYS A 518 -22.90 -49.62 19.32
CA LYS A 518 -23.65 -49.93 20.55
C LYS A 518 -22.95 -49.38 21.78
N VAL A 519 -21.64 -49.59 21.91
CA VAL A 519 -20.87 -49.12 23.07
C VAL A 519 -20.97 -47.60 23.24
N VAL A 520 -20.79 -46.83 22.16
CA VAL A 520 -20.87 -45.36 22.25
C VAL A 520 -22.27 -44.87 22.60
N LEU A 521 -23.31 -45.58 22.15
CA LEU A 521 -24.69 -45.14 22.34
C LEU A 521 -25.33 -45.62 23.65
N SER A 522 -24.83 -46.72 24.24
CA SER A 522 -25.46 -47.34 25.41
C SER A 522 -24.62 -47.34 26.68
N LYS A 523 -23.31 -47.07 26.61
CA LYS A 523 -22.47 -47.02 27.81
C LYS A 523 -22.75 -45.72 28.58
N GLU A 524 -22.85 -45.82 29.91
CA GLU A 524 -22.97 -44.64 30.77
C GLU A 524 -21.75 -43.74 30.65
N TYR A 525 -21.98 -42.43 30.70
CA TYR A 525 -20.92 -41.44 30.63
C TYR A 525 -20.16 -41.37 31.96
N GLU A 526 -18.87 -41.71 31.93
CA GLU A 526 -18.05 -41.91 33.14
C GLU A 526 -17.28 -40.65 33.61
N GLY A 527 -17.38 -39.52 32.90
CA GLY A 527 -16.81 -38.22 33.31
C GLY A 527 -15.29 -38.14 33.30
#